data_AF-A0A540MG53-F1
#
_entry.id   AF-A0A540MG53-F1
#
_cell.length_a   1.000
_cell.length_b   1.000
_cell.length_c   1.000
_cell.angle_alpha   90.00
_cell.angle_beta   90.00
_cell.angle_gamma   90.00
#
_symmetry.space_group_name_H-M   'P 1'
#
loop_
_entity.id
_entity.type
_entity.pdbx_description
1 polymer ?
#
loop_
_entity_poly.entity_id
_entity_poly.type
_entity_poly.pdbx_seq_one_letter_code
_entity_poly.pdbx_strand_id
1 'polypeptide(L)'
;MQEVLLSRILKEKVRSLGTLDRGSKMIMKRLRRKKNFIVLDDVDKLSQIKALLGKQHSFGGGSRIIITTRDMQLISGADVVYKPKKLNEPEALELFSQYAFKTNQPTRDYDRLSRLAIQHVHGVP
;
A
#
# COMPACT_ATOMS: atom_id res chain seq x y z
N MET A 1 -0.42 16.81 7.92
CA MET A 1 -0.40 15.52 7.18
C MET A 1 0.57 15.55 5.99
N GLN A 2 0.51 16.54 5.10
CA GLN A 2 1.45 16.70 3.96
C GLN A 2 2.93 16.78 4.38
N GLU A 3 3.25 17.57 5.40
CA GLU A 3 4.63 17.81 5.84
C GLU A 3 5.34 16.52 6.31
N VAL A 4 4.61 15.67 7.02
CA VAL A 4 5.11 14.38 7.54
C VAL A 4 5.34 13.40 6.40
N LEU A 5 4.42 13.32 5.43
CA LEU A 5 4.60 12.47 4.25
C LEU A 5 5.79 12.94 3.40
N LEU A 6 5.88 14.25 3.15
CA LEU A 6 6.92 14.84 2.31
C LEU A 6 8.32 14.76 2.94
N SER A 7 8.43 14.98 4.26
CA SER A 7 9.69 14.79 5.00
C SER A 7 10.18 13.35 4.96
N ARG A 8 9.26 12.37 5.08
CA ARG A 8 9.58 10.94 4.96
C ARG A 8 10.07 10.57 3.57
N ILE A 9 9.41 11.06 2.51
CA ILE A 9 9.83 10.80 1.13
C ILE A 9 11.22 11.40 0.84
N LEU A 10 11.53 12.57 1.40
CA LEU A 10 12.79 13.28 1.13
C LEU A 10 13.96 12.93 2.05
N LYS A 11 13.71 12.24 3.18
CA LYS A 11 14.70 12.01 4.25
C LYS A 11 15.34 13.31 4.77
N GLU A 12 14.63 14.44 4.66
CA GLU A 12 15.05 15.75 5.15
C GLU A 12 14.00 16.29 6.14
N LYS A 13 14.45 16.85 7.27
CA LYS A 13 13.56 17.59 8.18
C LYS A 13 13.05 18.82 7.43
N VAL A 14 11.76 18.84 7.11
CA VAL A 14 11.06 20.02 6.57
C VAL A 14 10.94 21.04 7.71
N ARG A 15 12.06 21.71 8.04
CA ARG A 15 12.13 22.74 9.08
C ARG A 15 11.48 24.00 8.52
N SER A 16 10.38 24.42 9.15
CA SER A 16 9.61 25.64 8.91
C SER A 16 8.80 25.67 7.61
N LEU A 17 7.53 25.27 7.70
CA LEU A 17 6.49 25.62 6.74
C LEU A 17 5.89 27.00 7.06
N GLY A 18 6.76 27.98 7.31
CA GLY A 18 6.39 29.40 7.40
C GLY A 18 5.90 29.99 6.07
N THR A 19 5.86 29.18 5.02
CA THR A 19 5.15 29.41 3.76
C THR A 19 4.80 28.03 3.20
N LEU A 20 3.66 27.47 3.62
CA LEU A 20 3.14 26.17 3.17
C LEU A 20 3.23 25.98 1.64
N ASP A 21 3.07 27.07 0.90
CA ASP A 21 3.13 27.09 -0.56
C ASP A 21 4.57 27.01 -1.13
N ARG A 22 5.58 27.57 -0.46
CA ARG A 22 6.97 27.57 -0.98
C ARG A 22 7.69 26.25 -0.71
N GLY A 23 7.49 25.69 0.48
CA GLY A 23 8.03 24.39 0.88
C GLY A 23 7.47 23.27 -0.01
N SER A 24 6.15 23.22 -0.17
CA SER A 24 5.50 22.24 -1.06
C SER A 24 5.96 22.35 -2.51
N LYS A 25 6.07 23.56 -3.08
CA LYS A 25 6.61 23.77 -4.43
C LYS A 25 8.03 23.23 -4.61
N MET A 26 8.93 23.48 -3.66
CA MET A 26 10.30 22.98 -3.73
C MET A 26 10.34 21.44 -3.71
N ILE A 27 9.49 20.84 -2.89
CA ILE A 27 9.40 19.39 -2.75
C ILE A 27 8.87 18.76 -4.04
N MET A 28 7.78 19.29 -4.60
CA MET A 28 7.25 18.83 -5.89
C MET A 28 8.28 18.97 -7.03
N LYS A 29 9.08 20.05 -7.04
CA LYS A 29 10.18 20.21 -8.00
C LYS A 29 11.24 19.12 -7.89
N ARG A 30 11.53 18.63 -6.67
CA ARG A 30 12.47 17.52 -6.44
C ARG A 30 11.87 16.19 -6.85
N LEU A 31 10.61 15.91 -6.49
CA LEU A 31 9.90 14.68 -6.87
C LEU A 31 9.80 14.55 -8.40
N ARG A 32 9.58 15.64 -9.12
CA ARG A 32 9.54 15.67 -10.58
C ARG A 32 10.85 15.28 -11.26
N ARG A 33 11.99 15.35 -10.54
CA ARG A 33 13.33 15.05 -11.08
C ARG A 33 13.81 13.63 -10.72
N LYS A 34 13.02 12.87 -9.98
CA LYS A 34 13.37 11.52 -9.54
C LYS A 34 12.33 10.52 -10.01
N LYS A 35 12.78 9.28 -10.20
CA LYS A 35 11.90 8.11 -10.29
C LYS A 35 11.53 7.70 -8.87
N ASN A 36 10.28 7.95 -8.49
CA ASN A 36 9.81 7.68 -7.13
C ASN A 36 9.00 6.37 -7.10
N PHE A 37 9.07 5.66 -5.97
CA PHE A 37 8.19 4.55 -5.66
C PHE A 37 7.51 4.85 -4.32
N ILE A 38 6.20 5.08 -4.36
CA ILE A 38 5.42 5.53 -3.18
C ILE A 38 4.29 4.55 -2.94
N VAL A 39 4.10 4.14 -1.69
CA VAL A 39 2.95 3.34 -1.25
C VAL A 39 2.13 4.18 -0.28
N LEU A 40 0.87 4.39 -0.61
CA LEU A 40 -0.13 4.95 0.30
C LEU A 40 -1.00 3.79 0.80
N ASP A 41 -0.81 3.43 2.06
CA ASP A 41 -1.51 2.33 2.68
C ASP A 41 -2.79 2.81 3.38
N ASP A 42 -3.86 2.01 3.29
CA ASP A 42 -5.15 2.18 3.95
C ASP A 42 -5.80 3.57 3.74
N VAL A 43 -5.87 4.01 2.48
CA VAL A 43 -6.46 5.30 2.14
C VAL A 43 -7.99 5.24 2.28
N ASP A 44 -8.55 6.10 3.13
CA ASP A 44 -9.99 6.20 3.41
C ASP A 44 -10.63 7.49 2.87
N LYS A 45 -9.83 8.45 2.40
CA LYS A 45 -10.28 9.79 1.97
C LYS A 45 -9.55 10.28 0.74
N LEU A 46 -10.32 10.84 -0.21
CA LEU A 46 -9.79 11.43 -1.44
C LEU A 46 -8.80 12.59 -1.18
N SER A 47 -8.95 13.30 -0.06
CA SER A 47 -8.04 14.37 0.33
C SER A 47 -6.60 13.88 0.54
N GLN A 48 -6.38 12.63 0.96
CA GLN A 48 -5.03 12.06 1.13
C GLN A 48 -4.33 11.89 -0.23
N ILE A 49 -5.07 11.40 -1.23
CA ILE A 49 -4.57 11.24 -2.60
C ILE A 49 -4.28 12.62 -3.21
N LYS A 50 -5.23 13.56 -3.10
CA LYS A 50 -5.07 14.94 -3.59
C LYS A 50 -3.89 15.66 -2.94
N ALA A 51 -3.65 15.41 -1.66
CA ALA A 51 -2.51 15.98 -0.94
C ALA A 51 -1.16 15.49 -1.49
N LEU A 52 -1.08 14.27 -2.04
CA LEU A 52 0.13 13.75 -2.69
C LEU A 52 0.25 14.17 -4.15
N LEU A 53 -0.82 14.05 -4.94
CA LEU A 53 -0.77 14.28 -6.38
C LEU A 53 -0.76 15.77 -6.75
N GLY A 54 -1.28 16.64 -5.88
CA GLY A 54 -1.42 18.07 -6.16
C GLY A 54 -2.33 18.35 -7.38
N LYS A 55 -2.19 19.53 -7.99
CA LYS A 55 -2.94 19.94 -9.19
C LYS A 55 -2.23 19.62 -10.53
N GLN A 56 -0.98 19.17 -10.51
CA GLN A 56 -0.17 18.86 -11.69
C GLN A 56 0.65 17.60 -11.45
N HIS A 57 0.87 16.77 -12.48
CA HIS A 57 1.68 15.55 -12.43
C HIS A 57 3.07 15.81 -11.85
N SER A 58 3.23 15.53 -10.56
CA SER A 58 4.35 16.04 -9.76
C SER A 58 5.55 15.11 -9.67
N PHE A 59 5.53 14.00 -10.41
CA PHE A 59 6.53 12.94 -10.32
C PHE A 59 7.30 12.82 -11.64
N GLY A 60 8.59 12.48 -11.53
CA GLY A 60 9.41 12.22 -12.72
C GLY A 60 8.92 11.00 -13.49
N GLY A 61 9.21 10.96 -14.79
CA GLY A 61 8.89 9.82 -15.64
C GLY A 61 9.36 8.48 -15.06
N GLY A 62 8.54 7.45 -15.21
CA GLY A 62 8.79 6.11 -14.67
C GLY A 62 8.52 5.94 -13.17
N SER A 63 8.06 6.98 -12.48
CA SER A 63 7.59 6.86 -11.08
C SER A 63 6.37 5.94 -10.99
N ARG A 64 6.19 5.28 -9.84
CA ARG A 64 5.03 4.43 -9.53
C ARG A 64 4.46 4.78 -8.16
N ILE A 65 3.14 4.87 -8.08
CA ILE A 65 2.41 5.09 -6.84
C ILE A 65 1.44 3.92 -6.69
N ILE A 66 1.50 3.23 -5.55
CA ILE A 66 0.57 2.17 -5.18
C ILE A 66 -0.33 2.74 -4.08
N ILE A 67 -1.63 2.58 -4.24
CA ILE A 67 -2.64 2.98 -3.26
C ILE A 67 -3.39 1.73 -2.85
N THR A 68 -3.42 1.42 -1.55
CA THR A 68 -4.31 0.39 -1.00
C THR A 68 -5.51 1.08 -0.36
N THR A 69 -6.70 0.55 -0.60
CA THR A 69 -7.96 1.08 -0.04
C THR A 69 -9.01 -0.02 -0.02
N ARG A 70 -9.98 0.11 0.88
CA ARG A 70 -11.20 -0.70 0.90
C ARG A 70 -12.33 -0.07 0.09
N ASP A 71 -12.18 1.18 -0.33
CA ASP A 71 -13.20 1.92 -1.09
C ASP A 71 -12.77 2.10 -2.56
N MET A 72 -13.44 1.35 -3.44
CA MET A 72 -13.18 1.42 -4.89
C MET A 72 -13.47 2.79 -5.49
N GLN A 73 -14.32 3.62 -4.87
CA GLN A 73 -14.64 4.95 -5.38
C GLN A 73 -13.44 5.90 -5.30
N LEU A 74 -12.54 5.71 -4.33
CA LEU A 74 -11.35 6.54 -4.16
C LEU A 74 -10.31 6.35 -5.26
N ILE A 75 -10.36 5.21 -5.98
CA ILE A 75 -9.39 4.83 -7.01
C ILE A 75 -10.00 4.78 -8.42
N SER A 76 -11.17 5.38 -8.63
CA SER A 76 -11.83 5.41 -9.94
C SER A 76 -11.00 6.11 -11.04
N GLY A 77 -10.07 6.99 -10.65
CA GLY A 77 -9.12 7.67 -11.55
C GLY A 77 -7.73 7.04 -11.61
N ALA A 78 -7.53 5.82 -11.11
CA ALA A 78 -6.24 5.12 -11.18
C ALA A 78 -5.98 4.54 -12.57
N ASP A 79 -4.70 4.51 -13.00
CA ASP A 79 -4.31 3.93 -14.29
C ASP A 79 -4.58 2.43 -14.36
N VAL A 80 -4.38 1.72 -13.23
CA VAL A 80 -4.60 0.28 -13.10
C VAL A 80 -5.17 -0.01 -11.72
N VAL A 81 -6.20 -0.87 -11.67
CA VAL A 81 -6.81 -1.34 -10.43
C VAL A 81 -6.58 -2.85 -10.30
N TYR A 82 -6.01 -3.26 -9.17
CA TYR A 82 -5.89 -4.66 -8.80
C TYR A 82 -6.80 -4.97 -7.61
N LYS A 83 -7.66 -5.99 -7.76
CA LYS A 83 -8.47 -6.51 -6.67
C LYS A 83 -7.83 -7.80 -6.16
N PRO A 84 -7.29 -7.82 -4.93
CA PRO A 84 -6.77 -9.04 -4.33
C PRO A 84 -7.84 -10.13 -4.31
N LYS A 85 -7.44 -11.34 -4.68
CA LYS A 85 -8.28 -12.53 -4.59
C LYS A 85 -8.07 -13.19 -3.23
N LYS A 86 -9.10 -13.86 -2.75
CA LYS A 86 -8.97 -14.81 -1.64
C LYS A 86 -8.02 -15.92 -2.04
N LEU A 87 -7.34 -16.49 -1.05
CA LEU A 87 -6.49 -17.66 -1.24
C LEU A 87 -7.34 -18.84 -1.68
N ASN A 88 -6.83 -19.62 -2.63
CA ASN A 88 -7.35 -20.95 -2.89
C ASN A 88 -6.94 -21.91 -1.76
N GLU A 89 -7.53 -23.11 -1.74
CA GLU A 89 -7.28 -24.08 -0.66
C GLU A 89 -5.79 -24.45 -0.52
N PRO A 90 -5.03 -24.76 -1.59
CA PRO A 90 -3.59 -24.96 -1.50
C PRO A 90 -2.82 -23.79 -0.88
N GLU A 91 -3.08 -22.56 -1.34
CA GLU A 91 -2.42 -21.33 -0.83
C GLU A 91 -2.77 -21.07 0.64
N ALA A 92 -4.04 -21.26 1.02
CA ALA A 92 -4.50 -21.08 2.39
C ALA A 92 -3.88 -22.13 3.33
N LEU A 93 -3.77 -23.38 2.87
CA LEU A 93 -3.13 -24.45 3.62
C LEU A 93 -1.64 -24.19 3.82
N GLU A 94 -0.95 -23.71 2.78
CA GLU A 94 0.46 -23.32 2.87
C GLU A 94 0.65 -22.19 3.88
N LEU A 95 -0.12 -21.11 3.75
CA LEU A 95 -0.05 -19.97 4.67
C LEU A 95 -0.35 -20.38 6.10
N PHE A 96 -1.43 -21.14 6.33
CA PHE A 96 -1.79 -21.64 7.65
C PHE A 96 -0.65 -22.47 8.24
N SER A 97 -0.05 -23.37 7.44
CA SER A 97 1.02 -24.25 7.91
C SER A 97 2.28 -23.47 8.30
N GLN A 98 2.66 -22.47 7.50
CA GLN A 98 3.77 -21.57 7.83
C GLN A 98 3.58 -20.87 9.17
N TYR A 99 2.37 -20.39 9.46
CA TYR A 99 2.14 -19.62 10.67
C TYR A 99 1.92 -20.49 11.91
N ALA A 100 1.13 -21.56 11.79
CA ALA A 100 0.79 -22.46 12.89
C ALA A 100 1.92 -23.42 13.25
N PHE A 101 2.64 -23.97 12.26
CA PHE A 101 3.63 -25.03 12.46
C PHE A 101 5.06 -24.60 12.12
N LYS A 102 5.27 -23.39 11.59
CA LYS A 102 6.58 -22.90 11.12
C LYS A 102 7.20 -23.75 10.00
N THR A 103 6.36 -24.50 9.28
CA THR A 103 6.75 -25.35 8.15
C THR A 103 5.61 -25.47 7.16
N ASN A 104 5.92 -25.65 5.86
CA ASN A 104 4.92 -25.93 4.83
C ASN A 104 4.39 -27.36 4.88
N GLN A 105 5.08 -28.26 5.58
CA GLN A 105 4.79 -29.69 5.63
C GLN A 105 4.73 -30.14 7.11
N PRO A 106 3.62 -29.85 7.81
CA PRO A 106 3.42 -30.37 9.16
C PRO A 106 3.21 -31.90 9.14
N THR A 107 3.18 -32.53 10.31
CA THR A 107 2.84 -33.96 10.39
C THR A 107 1.42 -34.19 9.87
N ARG A 108 1.18 -35.35 9.25
CA ARG A 108 -0.12 -35.71 8.66
C ARG A 108 -1.27 -35.72 9.69
N ASP A 109 -0.95 -35.80 10.97
CA ASP A 109 -1.92 -35.75 12.08
C ASP A 109 -2.75 -34.46 12.06
N TYR A 110 -2.18 -33.36 11.53
CA TYR A 110 -2.83 -32.06 11.48
C TYR A 110 -3.52 -31.75 10.15
N ASP A 111 -3.43 -32.61 9.13
CA ASP A 111 -3.96 -32.33 7.79
C ASP A 111 -5.46 -32.03 7.83
N ARG A 112 -6.23 -32.88 8.50
CA ARG A 112 -7.69 -32.74 8.62
C ARG A 112 -8.05 -31.47 9.40
N LEU A 113 -7.39 -31.22 10.53
CA LEU A 113 -7.66 -30.06 11.38
C LEU A 113 -7.28 -28.75 10.66
N SER A 114 -6.18 -28.74 9.93
CA SER A 114 -5.73 -27.59 9.14
C SER A 114 -6.73 -27.26 8.02
N ARG A 115 -7.23 -28.29 7.31
CA ARG A 115 -8.27 -28.09 6.29
C ARG A 115 -9.58 -27.55 6.88
N LEU A 116 -9.99 -28.03 8.05
CA LEU A 116 -11.17 -27.50 8.75
C LEU A 116 -10.97 -26.04 9.16
N ALA A 117 -9.79 -25.67 9.67
CA ALA A 117 -9.48 -24.30 10.05
C ALA A 117 -9.52 -23.35 8.85
N ILE A 118 -8.88 -23.71 7.73
CA ILE A 118 -8.87 -22.84 6.52
C ILE A 118 -10.25 -22.75 5.86
N GLN A 119 -11.07 -23.82 5.92
CA GLN A 119 -12.45 -23.80 5.43
C GLN A 119 -13.29 -22.80 6.22
N HIS A 120 -13.04 -22.64 7.51
CA HIS A 120 -13.77 -21.70 8.37
C HIS A 120 -13.52 -20.23 8.00
N VAL A 121 -12.29 -19.89 7.59
CA VAL A 121 -11.91 -18.50 7.23
C VAL A 121 -12.11 -18.16 5.74
N HIS A 122 -12.58 -19.12 4.95
CA HIS A 122 -12.97 -18.93 3.54
C HIS A 122 -11.93 -18.18 2.70
N GLY A 123 -10.65 -18.55 2.82
CA GLY A 123 -9.55 -18.02 2.03
C GLY A 123 -9.13 -16.58 2.38
N VAL A 124 -9.55 -16.05 3.53
CA VAL A 124 -9.01 -14.79 4.08
C VAL A 124 -7.66 -15.09 4.74
N PRO A 125 -6.55 -14.48 4.28
CA PRO A 125 -5.24 -14.60 4.90
C PRO A 125 -5.17 -14.07 6.34
#